data_AF-A0AAN8AI61-F1
#
_entry.id   AF-A0AAN8AI61-F1
#
_cell.length_a   1.000
_cell.length_b   1.000
_cell.length_c   1.000
_cell.angle_alpha   90.00
_cell.angle_beta   90.00
_cell.angle_gamma   90.00
#
_symmetry.space_group_name_H-M   'P 1'
#
loop_
_entity.id
_entity.type
_entity.pdbx_description
1 polymer ?
#
loop_
_entity_poly.entity_id
_entity_poly.type
_entity_poly.pdbx_seq_one_letter_code
_entity_poly.pdbx_strand_id
1 'polypeptide(L)'
;MAAPVTDAGEFERWLNDRLDSLEVDREVYGAYILGVLQEEESDDEKEDALQAILSAFLEEDNVEDVCKQIIKQWTDWRNKSAAKNDSDDAEVQAIARMIEKQAQIVVKHKEVSEESQKRKDALLAQYANVTDDEDEAEEEEPSGANNFIGNEKSLFKNTNVEEVLNRQKQKRDQAREDSQKKKEGDKMQREKDKLVKQDRKEKEKKRTQKGERKR
;
A
#
# COMPACT_ATOMS: atom_id res chain seq x y z
N MET A 1 6.60 6.31 5.56
CA MET A 1 7.12 5.04 5.06
C MET A 1 7.98 4.46 6.17
N ALA A 2 7.44 3.55 6.98
CA ALA A 2 8.25 2.82 7.94
C ALA A 2 8.96 1.71 7.16
N ALA A 3 10.29 1.62 7.28
CA ALA A 3 11.03 0.49 6.74
C ALA A 3 10.47 -0.81 7.36
N PRO A 4 10.39 -1.92 6.61
CA PRO A 4 10.07 -3.20 7.21
C PRO A 4 11.12 -3.45 8.28
N VAL A 5 10.69 -3.51 9.54
CA VAL A 5 11.54 -3.97 10.63
C VAL A 5 11.88 -5.40 10.25
N THR A 6 13.12 -5.62 9.80
CA THR A 6 13.56 -6.92 9.34
C THR A 6 13.36 -7.89 10.50
N ASP A 7 12.78 -9.06 10.22
CA ASP A 7 12.63 -10.18 11.16
C ASP A 7 13.99 -10.58 11.81
N ALA A 8 15.10 -10.10 11.22
CA ALA A 8 16.47 -10.15 11.74
C ALA A 8 16.65 -9.49 13.11
N GLY A 9 15.74 -8.58 13.51
CA GLY A 9 15.82 -7.90 14.80
C GLY A 9 15.68 -8.83 16.02
N GLU A 10 15.05 -10.01 15.87
CA GLU A 10 14.98 -10.99 16.97
C GLU A 10 16.33 -11.68 17.18
N PHE A 11 16.98 -12.12 16.09
CA PHE A 11 18.33 -12.71 16.15
C PHE A 11 19.37 -11.68 16.57
N GLU A 12 19.32 -10.46 16.03
CA GLU A 12 20.28 -9.39 16.35
C GLU A 12 20.25 -9.04 17.84
N ARG A 13 19.06 -9.00 18.47
CA ARG A 13 18.93 -8.82 19.92
C ARG A 13 19.58 -9.96 20.69
N TRP A 14 19.32 -11.21 20.30
CA TRP A 14 19.94 -12.37 20.93
C TRP A 14 21.46 -12.36 20.80
N LEU A 15 21.98 -12.02 19.61
CA LEU A 15 23.41 -11.90 19.35
C LEU A 15 24.03 -10.82 20.23
N ASN A 16 23.40 -9.65 20.33
CA ASN A 16 23.86 -8.55 21.16
C ASN A 16 23.89 -8.92 22.65
N ASP A 17 22.85 -9.56 23.17
CA ASP A 17 22.82 -10.05 24.57
C ASP A 17 23.91 -11.11 24.82
N ARG A 18 24.18 -11.95 23.81
CA ARG A 18 25.24 -12.97 23.88
C ARG A 18 26.63 -12.33 23.89
N LEU A 19 26.88 -11.33 23.05
CA LEU A 19 28.13 -10.57 23.03
C LEU A 19 28.34 -9.79 24.33
N ASP A 20 27.31 -9.16 24.87
CA ASP A 20 27.36 -8.48 26.18
C ASP A 20 27.74 -9.46 27.31
N SER A 21 27.22 -10.68 27.27
CA SER A 21 27.56 -11.73 28.24
C SER A 21 29.00 -12.23 28.15
N LEU A 22 29.63 -12.05 26.97
CA LEU A 22 31.02 -12.40 26.69
C LEU A 22 31.96 -11.18 26.83
N GLU A 23 31.43 -10.04 27.28
CA GLU A 23 32.14 -8.75 27.38
C GLU A 23 32.74 -8.27 26.04
N VAL A 24 32.12 -8.66 24.92
CA VAL A 24 32.49 -8.23 23.57
C VAL A 24 31.65 -7.03 23.16
N ASP A 25 32.28 -6.01 22.56
CA ASP A 25 31.58 -4.79 22.14
C ASP A 25 30.58 -5.06 21.00
N ARG A 26 29.29 -5.07 21.34
CA ARG A 26 28.20 -5.28 20.37
C ARG A 26 28.09 -4.20 19.29
N GLU A 27 28.52 -2.96 19.55
CA GLU A 27 28.40 -1.87 18.57
C GLU A 27 29.37 -2.06 17.40
N VAL A 28 30.51 -2.68 17.67
CA VAL A 28 31.54 -3.00 16.67
C VAL A 28 31.28 -4.38 16.07
N TYR A 29 31.12 -5.40 16.92
CA TYR A 29 31.11 -6.80 16.48
C TYR A 29 29.73 -7.32 16.10
N GLY A 30 28.64 -6.75 16.63
CA GLY A 30 27.28 -7.22 16.33
C GLY A 30 26.92 -7.10 14.85
N ALA A 31 27.16 -5.93 14.25
CA ALA A 31 26.87 -5.71 12.83
C ALA A 31 27.85 -6.48 11.92
N TYR A 32 29.11 -6.60 12.34
CA TYR A 32 30.13 -7.31 11.56
C TYR A 32 29.86 -8.82 11.52
N ILE A 33 29.59 -9.43 12.67
CA ILE A 33 29.23 -10.85 12.76
C ILE A 33 27.95 -11.14 11.97
N LEU A 34 26.95 -10.26 12.05
CA LEU A 34 25.72 -10.41 11.28
C LEU A 34 25.97 -10.33 9.77
N GLY A 35 26.92 -9.50 9.31
CA GLY A 35 27.38 -9.47 7.93
C GLY A 35 28.04 -10.78 7.51
N VAL A 36 28.98 -11.29 8.29
CA VAL A 36 29.66 -12.58 8.04
C VAL A 36 28.66 -13.72 7.91
N LEU A 37 27.68 -13.80 8.82
CA LEU A 37 26.65 -14.84 8.79
C LEU A 37 25.71 -14.78 7.57
N GLN A 38 25.60 -13.61 6.93
CA GLN A 38 24.81 -13.40 5.72
C GLN A 38 25.62 -13.64 4.45
N GLU A 39 26.91 -13.29 4.45
CA GLU A 39 27.80 -13.40 3.29
C GLU A 39 28.28 -14.83 3.04
N GLU A 40 28.65 -15.55 4.09
CA GLU A 40 29.20 -16.90 3.99
C GLU A 40 28.09 -17.93 3.69
N GLU A 41 28.31 -18.81 2.71
CA GLU A 41 27.34 -19.82 2.31
C GLU A 41 27.40 -21.08 3.19
N SER A 42 28.61 -21.54 3.51
CA SER A 42 28.84 -22.73 4.34
C SER A 42 28.85 -22.40 5.84
N ASP A 43 28.47 -23.37 6.67
CA ASP A 43 28.61 -23.25 8.12
C ASP A 43 30.07 -23.36 8.56
N ASP A 44 30.90 -24.11 7.83
CA ASP A 44 32.35 -24.23 8.09
C ASP A 44 33.06 -22.87 7.90
N GLU A 45 32.71 -22.13 6.83
CA GLU A 45 33.29 -20.80 6.55
C GLU A 45 32.86 -19.76 7.60
N LYS A 46 31.59 -19.84 8.04
CA LYS A 46 31.09 -19.02 9.16
C LYS A 46 31.84 -19.34 10.45
N GLU A 47 32.09 -20.61 10.72
CA GLU A 47 32.80 -21.06 11.92
C GLU A 47 34.24 -20.54 11.93
N ASP A 48 34.96 -20.67 10.82
CA ASP A 48 36.32 -20.14 10.66
C ASP A 48 36.37 -18.62 10.85
N ALA A 49 35.45 -17.88 10.23
CA ALA A 49 35.38 -16.43 10.34
C ALA A 49 35.01 -15.98 11.77
N LEU A 50 34.03 -16.62 12.39
CA LEU A 50 33.66 -16.35 13.79
C LEU A 50 34.80 -16.68 14.74
N GLN A 51 35.52 -17.78 14.51
CA GLN A 51 36.66 -18.19 15.33
C GLN A 51 37.79 -17.18 15.21
N ALA A 52 38.07 -16.64 14.02
CA ALA A 52 39.05 -15.57 13.82
C ALA A 52 38.68 -14.28 14.59
N ILE A 53 37.39 -13.97 14.72
CA ILE A 53 36.90 -12.79 15.45
C ILE A 53 36.93 -13.02 16.97
N LEU A 54 36.36 -14.14 17.42
CA LEU A 54 36.07 -14.39 18.83
C LEU A 54 37.28 -14.94 19.60
N SER A 55 38.26 -15.56 18.92
CA SER A 55 39.53 -15.99 19.54
C SER A 55 40.36 -14.85 20.10
N ALA A 56 40.13 -13.61 19.67
CA ALA A 56 40.77 -12.43 20.27
C ALA A 56 40.25 -12.10 21.67
N PHE A 57 39.08 -12.64 22.05
CA PHE A 57 38.36 -12.30 23.28
C PHE A 57 38.16 -13.50 24.21
N LEU A 58 38.08 -14.70 23.64
CA LEU A 58 37.74 -15.93 24.35
C LEU A 58 38.87 -16.95 24.24
N GLU A 59 38.96 -17.84 25.23
CA GLU A 59 39.88 -18.98 25.23
C GLU A 59 39.46 -20.04 24.20
N GLU A 60 40.42 -20.77 23.64
CA GLU A 60 40.24 -21.71 22.53
C GLU A 60 39.12 -22.74 22.79
N ASP A 61 39.02 -23.25 24.03
CA ASP A 61 38.01 -24.22 24.45
C ASP A 61 36.57 -23.65 24.50
N ASN A 62 36.40 -22.34 24.60
CA ASN A 62 35.09 -21.66 24.69
C ASN A 62 34.67 -21.06 23.33
N VAL A 63 35.65 -20.62 22.53
CA VAL A 63 35.40 -20.03 21.19
C VAL A 63 34.61 -20.99 20.31
N GLU A 64 35.03 -22.25 20.22
CA GLU A 64 34.40 -23.24 19.35
C GLU A 64 32.93 -23.49 19.72
N ASP A 65 32.65 -23.63 21.02
CA ASP A 65 31.28 -23.80 21.53
C ASP A 65 30.40 -22.57 21.26
N VAL A 66 30.96 -21.36 21.41
CA VAL A 66 30.24 -20.10 21.12
C VAL A 66 29.98 -19.95 19.62
N CYS A 67 30.95 -20.24 18.76
CA CYS A 67 30.78 -20.20 17.30
C CYS A 67 29.65 -21.12 16.86
N LYS A 68 29.68 -22.39 17.30
CA LYS A 68 28.62 -23.38 17.00
C LYS A 68 27.26 -22.93 17.50
N GLN A 69 27.19 -22.31 18.67
CA GLN A 69 25.94 -21.79 19.20
C GLN A 69 25.38 -20.64 18.34
N ILE A 70 26.23 -19.70 17.91
CA ILE A 70 25.82 -18.58 17.05
C ILE A 70 25.29 -19.10 15.71
N ILE A 71 26.00 -20.04 15.07
CA ILE A 71 25.57 -20.66 13.81
C ILE A 71 24.25 -21.40 13.97
N LYS A 72 24.11 -22.18 15.06
CA LYS A 72 22.86 -22.87 15.37
C LYS A 72 21.68 -21.92 15.55
N GLN A 73 21.88 -20.81 16.27
CA GLN A 73 20.81 -19.84 16.49
C GLN A 73 20.47 -19.06 15.22
N TRP A 74 21.47 -18.80 14.36
CA TRP A 74 21.28 -18.20 13.04
C TRP A 74 20.45 -19.10 12.13
N THR A 75 20.79 -20.38 12.05
CA THR A 75 20.07 -21.37 11.24
C THR A 75 18.65 -21.61 11.77
N ASP A 76 18.46 -21.72 13.09
CA ASP A 76 17.15 -21.83 13.72
C ASP A 76 16.26 -20.61 13.44
N TRP A 77 16.84 -19.40 13.50
CA TRP A 77 16.14 -18.17 13.15
C TRP A 77 15.77 -18.14 11.67
N ARG A 78 16.69 -18.49 10.77
CA ARG A 78 16.44 -18.53 9.31
C ARG A 78 15.33 -19.53 8.95
N ASN A 79 15.33 -20.69 9.60
CA ASN A 79 14.30 -21.72 9.41
C ASN A 79 12.92 -21.25 9.90
N LYS A 80 12.85 -20.59 11.06
CA LYS A 80 11.61 -20.00 11.58
C LYS A 80 11.09 -18.87 10.69
N SER A 81 12.00 -18.02 10.21
CA SER A 81 11.67 -16.93 9.29
C SER A 81 11.15 -17.47 7.96
N ALA A 82 11.78 -18.50 7.38
CA ALA A 82 11.31 -19.16 6.17
C ALA A 82 9.91 -19.77 6.35
N ALA A 83 9.68 -20.50 7.45
CA ALA A 83 8.38 -21.11 7.73
C ALA A 83 7.25 -20.08 7.92
N LYS A 84 7.56 -18.91 8.48
CA LYS A 84 6.60 -17.80 8.65
C LYS A 84 6.27 -17.13 7.32
N ASN A 85 7.28 -16.89 6.48
CA ASN A 85 7.09 -16.33 5.14
C ASN A 85 6.28 -17.27 4.22
N ASP A 86 6.49 -18.58 4.30
CA ASP A 86 5.70 -19.56 3.53
C ASP A 86 4.23 -19.56 3.94
N SER A 87 3.94 -19.38 5.24
CA SER A 87 2.56 -19.25 5.74
C SER A 87 1.90 -17.96 5.22
N ASP A 88 2.59 -16.84 5.31
CA ASP A 88 2.09 -15.54 4.84
C ASP A 88 1.88 -15.55 3.32
N ASP A 89 2.78 -16.16 2.54
CA ASP A 89 2.64 -16.31 1.09
C ASP A 89 1.44 -17.20 0.73
N ALA A 90 1.20 -18.28 1.47
CA ALA A 90 0.03 -19.14 1.27
C ALA A 90 -1.30 -18.37 1.50
N GLU A 91 -1.36 -17.49 2.49
CA GLU A 91 -2.53 -16.63 2.74
C GLU A 91 -2.74 -15.61 1.62
N VAL A 92 -1.67 -14.94 1.17
CA VAL A 92 -1.72 -13.99 0.05
C VAL A 92 -2.18 -14.68 -1.23
N GLN A 93 -1.67 -15.88 -1.52
CA GLN A 93 -2.12 -16.69 -2.66
C GLN A 93 -3.60 -17.09 -2.54
N ALA A 94 -4.09 -17.41 -1.34
CA ALA A 94 -5.51 -17.72 -1.11
C ALA A 94 -6.40 -16.49 -1.40
N ILE A 95 -5.98 -15.30 -0.96
CA ILE A 95 -6.68 -14.04 -1.25
C ILE A 95 -6.69 -13.75 -2.75
N ALA A 96 -5.56 -13.92 -3.45
CA ALA A 96 -5.47 -13.74 -4.89
C ALA A 96 -6.45 -14.66 -5.64
N ARG A 97 -6.52 -15.95 -5.26
CA ARG A 97 -7.49 -16.91 -5.82
C ARG A 97 -8.94 -16.53 -5.54
N MET A 98 -9.24 -15.95 -4.37
CA MET A 98 -10.59 -15.46 -4.07
C MET A 98 -10.98 -14.26 -4.94
N ILE A 99 -10.06 -13.30 -5.14
CA ILE A 99 -10.29 -12.13 -6.00
C ILE A 99 -10.51 -12.58 -7.45
N GLU A 100 -9.70 -13.50 -7.96
CA GLU A 100 -9.84 -14.05 -9.32
C GLU A 100 -11.23 -14.70 -9.52
N LYS A 101 -11.68 -15.51 -8.55
CA LYS A 101 -13.03 -16.10 -8.57
C LYS A 101 -14.15 -15.06 -8.56
N GLN A 102 -13.98 -13.96 -7.84
CA GLN A 102 -14.96 -12.86 -7.82
C GLN A 102 -14.95 -12.06 -9.14
N ALA A 103 -13.77 -11.89 -9.77
CA ALA A 103 -13.62 -11.17 -11.02
C ALA A 103 -14.19 -11.93 -12.25
N GLN A 104 -14.20 -13.27 -12.21
CA GLN A 104 -14.67 -14.11 -13.33
C GLN A 104 -16.20 -14.16 -13.49
N ILE A 105 -16.98 -13.60 -12.55
CA ILE A 105 -18.46 -13.68 -12.51
C ILE A 105 -19.16 -12.61 -13.38
N VAL A 106 -18.45 -11.69 -14.05
CA VAL A 106 -19.07 -10.49 -14.69
C VAL A 106 -19.20 -10.51 -16.22
N VAL A 107 -18.87 -11.59 -16.94
CA VAL A 107 -19.15 -11.63 -18.40
C VAL A 107 -19.75 -12.95 -18.87
N LYS A 108 -21.02 -13.20 -18.51
CA LYS A 108 -21.87 -14.07 -19.33
C LYS A 108 -22.20 -13.31 -20.61
N HIS A 109 -21.50 -13.63 -21.70
CA HIS A 109 -21.89 -13.15 -23.04
C HIS A 109 -23.30 -13.67 -23.33
N LYS A 110 -24.26 -12.76 -23.48
CA LYS A 110 -25.63 -13.08 -23.88
C LYS A 110 -25.58 -13.49 -25.35
N GLU A 111 -25.90 -14.74 -25.66
CA GLU A 111 -26.07 -15.19 -27.05
C GLU A 111 -27.21 -14.39 -27.70
N VAL A 112 -26.86 -13.65 -28.74
CA VAL A 112 -27.77 -12.77 -29.47
C VAL A 112 -28.44 -13.61 -30.56
N SER A 113 -29.74 -13.87 -30.40
CA SER A 113 -30.55 -14.63 -31.36
C SER A 113 -30.63 -13.92 -32.73
N GLU A 114 -30.61 -14.68 -33.82
CA GLU A 114 -30.58 -14.22 -35.22
C GLU A 114 -31.65 -13.17 -35.56
N GLU A 115 -32.79 -13.19 -34.87
CA GLU A 115 -33.87 -12.20 -35.05
C GLU A 115 -33.44 -10.78 -34.66
N SER A 116 -32.62 -10.66 -33.62
CA SER A 116 -32.10 -9.36 -33.16
C SER A 116 -30.95 -8.86 -34.01
N GLN A 117 -30.21 -9.75 -34.68
CA GLN A 117 -29.20 -9.40 -35.67
C GLN A 117 -29.86 -8.82 -36.92
N LYS A 118 -30.90 -9.48 -37.45
CA LYS A 118 -31.68 -8.98 -38.60
C LYS A 118 -32.33 -7.62 -38.35
N ARG A 119 -32.84 -7.39 -37.12
CA ARG A 119 -33.36 -6.06 -36.74
C ARG A 119 -32.27 -4.98 -36.72
N LYS A 120 -31.05 -5.31 -36.27
CA LYS A 120 -29.92 -4.38 -36.31
C LYS A 120 -29.51 -4.05 -37.74
N ASP A 121 -29.40 -5.05 -38.60
CA ASP A 121 -28.99 -4.85 -39.99
C ASP A 121 -30.02 -4.05 -40.79
N ALA A 122 -31.31 -4.29 -40.58
CA ALA A 122 -32.38 -3.50 -41.18
C ALA A 122 -32.36 -2.04 -40.73
N LEU A 123 -32.01 -1.80 -39.45
CA LEU A 123 -31.88 -0.44 -38.92
C LEU A 123 -30.65 0.27 -39.50
N LEU A 124 -29.51 -0.44 -39.61
CA LEU A 124 -28.30 0.07 -40.27
C LEU A 124 -28.54 0.43 -41.75
N ALA A 125 -29.27 -0.41 -42.48
CA ALA A 125 -29.65 -0.12 -43.88
C ALA A 125 -30.52 1.13 -44.01
N GLN A 126 -31.36 1.43 -43.01
CA GLN A 126 -32.18 2.64 -43.00
C GLN A 126 -31.36 3.93 -42.85
N TYR A 127 -30.16 3.85 -42.27
CA TYR A 127 -29.23 4.97 -42.14
C TYR A 127 -28.14 4.99 -43.23
N ALA A 128 -28.04 3.97 -44.07
CA ALA A 128 -27.04 3.87 -45.12
C ALA A 128 -27.26 4.87 -46.29
N ASN A 129 -28.45 5.46 -46.41
CA ASN A 129 -28.80 6.39 -47.49
C ASN A 129 -28.60 7.87 -47.12
N VAL A 130 -27.87 8.21 -46.05
CA VAL A 130 -27.81 9.61 -45.53
C VAL A 130 -26.41 10.23 -45.60
N THR A 131 -25.41 9.59 -46.21
CA THR A 131 -24.03 10.13 -46.22
C THR A 131 -23.28 10.06 -47.56
N ASP A 132 -23.95 9.93 -48.69
CA ASP A 132 -23.25 9.97 -49.99
C ASP A 132 -23.94 10.85 -51.03
N ASP A 133 -24.41 12.04 -50.64
CA ASP A 133 -24.65 13.10 -51.63
C ASP A 133 -24.72 14.49 -50.98
N GLU A 134 -24.39 15.53 -51.77
CA GLU A 134 -24.04 16.93 -51.45
C GLU A 134 -22.50 17.15 -51.27
N ASP A 135 -21.73 17.66 -52.24
CA ASP A 135 -22.05 18.68 -53.26
C ASP A 135 -21.26 18.53 -54.58
N GLU A 136 -21.99 18.48 -55.70
CA GLU A 136 -21.84 19.47 -56.79
C GLU A 136 -23.16 19.59 -57.60
N ALA A 137 -23.96 20.62 -57.27
CA ALA A 137 -24.95 21.34 -58.10
C ALA A 137 -26.20 20.60 -58.61
N GLU A 138 -27.11 21.43 -59.14
CA GLU A 138 -27.97 21.07 -60.27
C GLU A 138 -27.29 19.93 -61.04
N GLU A 139 -27.93 18.78 -61.06
CA GLU A 139 -29.39 18.62 -60.91
C GLU A 139 -29.72 17.83 -59.63
N GLU A 140 -30.68 18.16 -58.72
CA GLU A 140 -31.85 19.04 -58.66
C GLU A 140 -32.39 19.07 -57.17
N GLU A 141 -33.41 19.90 -56.88
CA GLU A 141 -34.23 20.08 -55.64
C GLU A 141 -34.74 18.81 -54.87
N PRO A 142 -35.51 18.89 -53.73
CA PRO A 142 -35.92 20.02 -52.86
C PRO A 142 -35.75 19.79 -51.34
N SER A 143 -35.70 20.89 -50.59
CA SER A 143 -35.75 20.91 -49.13
C SER A 143 -37.16 20.69 -48.54
N GLY A 144 -37.29 19.61 -47.77
CA GLY A 144 -37.77 19.60 -46.38
C GLY A 144 -39.01 20.39 -45.97
N ALA A 145 -40.07 19.65 -45.61
CA ALA A 145 -41.00 20.05 -44.56
C ALA A 145 -41.76 18.83 -43.99
N ASN A 146 -41.31 18.28 -42.85
CA ASN A 146 -42.23 17.91 -41.76
C ASN A 146 -41.49 17.45 -40.47
N ASN A 147 -41.41 18.36 -39.50
CA ASN A 147 -42.12 18.25 -38.23
C ASN A 147 -42.02 16.93 -37.44
N PHE A 148 -41.26 16.90 -36.33
CA PHE A 148 -41.91 16.67 -35.02
C PHE A 148 -41.05 17.10 -33.83
N ILE A 149 -41.70 17.87 -32.97
CA ILE A 149 -41.27 18.42 -31.69
C ILE A 149 -41.24 17.32 -30.62
N GLY A 150 -40.20 17.36 -29.78
CA GLY A 150 -40.28 17.11 -28.33
C GLY A 150 -40.90 15.79 -27.85
N ASN A 151 -40.05 14.80 -27.59
CA ASN A 151 -40.37 13.76 -26.61
C ASN A 151 -39.39 13.85 -25.42
N GLU A 152 -39.72 14.69 -24.44
CA GLU A 152 -38.98 14.89 -23.17
C GLU A 152 -39.06 13.68 -22.21
N LYS A 153 -39.31 12.46 -22.68
CA LYS A 153 -39.30 11.25 -21.86
C LYS A 153 -38.59 10.11 -22.58
N SER A 154 -37.25 10.19 -22.60
CA SER A 154 -36.44 9.01 -22.87
C SER A 154 -36.76 7.95 -21.81
N LEU A 155 -37.48 6.89 -22.21
CA LEU A 155 -37.96 5.80 -21.36
C LEU A 155 -36.84 5.01 -20.66
N PHE A 156 -35.59 5.23 -21.05
CA PHE A 156 -34.43 4.66 -20.38
C PHE A 156 -33.39 5.76 -20.22
N LYS A 157 -33.22 6.22 -18.97
CA LYS A 157 -32.07 7.04 -18.60
C LYS A 157 -30.82 6.19 -18.80
N ASN A 158 -29.81 6.76 -19.45
CA ASN A 158 -28.54 6.09 -19.61
C ASN A 158 -27.80 6.11 -18.26
N THR A 159 -27.99 5.07 -17.46
CA THR A 159 -27.39 4.91 -16.13
C THR A 159 -25.87 4.97 -16.19
N ASN A 160 -25.25 4.53 -17.30
CA ASN A 160 -23.80 4.57 -17.46
C ASN A 160 -23.28 6.02 -17.56
N VAL A 161 -23.99 6.88 -18.30
CA VAL A 161 -23.64 8.31 -18.38
C VAL A 161 -23.82 9.00 -17.03
N GLU A 162 -24.91 8.68 -16.33
CA GLU A 162 -25.17 9.20 -14.98
C GLU A 162 -24.11 8.72 -13.96
N GLU A 163 -23.70 7.46 -14.03
CA GLU A 163 -22.67 6.87 -13.17
C GLU A 163 -21.29 7.48 -13.40
N VAL A 164 -20.89 7.67 -14.66
CA VAL A 164 -19.61 8.33 -15.01
C VAL A 164 -19.58 9.77 -14.50
N LEU A 165 -20.66 10.53 -14.69
CA LEU A 165 -20.77 11.90 -14.20
C LEU A 165 -20.76 11.95 -12.66
N ASN A 166 -21.48 11.04 -11.99
CA ASN A 166 -21.48 10.94 -10.52
C ASN A 166 -20.10 10.56 -9.98
N ARG A 167 -19.38 9.64 -10.61
CA ARG A 167 -18.01 9.25 -10.20
C ARG A 167 -17.03 10.40 -10.38
N GLN A 168 -17.15 11.19 -11.46
CA GLN A 168 -16.31 12.38 -11.65
C GLN A 168 -16.63 13.48 -10.64
N LYS A 169 -17.92 13.67 -10.30
CA LYS A 169 -18.37 14.61 -9.28
C LYS A 169 -17.88 14.22 -7.89
N GLN A 170 -18.01 12.96 -7.50
CA GLN A 170 -17.49 12.44 -6.22
C GLN A 170 -15.99 12.65 -6.08
N LYS A 171 -15.20 12.38 -7.13
CA LYS A 171 -13.75 12.65 -7.10
C LYS A 171 -13.43 14.13 -6.85
N ARG A 172 -14.20 15.04 -7.47
CA ARG A 172 -14.04 16.49 -7.30
C ARG A 172 -14.41 16.94 -5.88
N ASP A 173 -15.52 16.41 -5.35
CA ASP A 173 -16.01 16.77 -4.03
C ASP A 173 -15.09 16.20 -2.94
N GLN A 174 -14.59 14.98 -3.11
CA GLN A 174 -13.59 14.38 -2.20
C GLN A 174 -12.28 15.19 -2.16
N ALA A 175 -11.78 15.65 -3.32
CA ALA A 175 -10.60 16.51 -3.35
C ALA A 175 -10.82 17.87 -2.64
N ARG A 176 -12.05 18.40 -2.68
CA ARG A 176 -12.42 19.63 -1.95
C ARG A 176 -12.49 19.38 -0.44
N GLU A 177 -13.10 18.28 -0.04
CA GLU A 177 -13.22 17.87 1.37
C GLU A 177 -11.84 17.62 1.99
N ASP A 178 -10.95 16.89 1.30
CA ASP A 178 -9.59 16.64 1.78
C ASP A 178 -8.79 17.94 1.95
N SER A 179 -8.96 18.90 1.04
CA SER A 179 -8.32 20.22 1.14
C SER A 179 -8.87 21.01 2.33
N GLN A 180 -10.19 20.99 2.56
CA GLN A 180 -10.81 21.67 3.70
C GLN A 180 -10.40 21.03 5.02
N LYS A 181 -10.45 19.69 5.10
CA LYS A 181 -10.04 18.92 6.27
C LYS A 181 -8.58 19.15 6.63
N LYS A 182 -7.69 19.28 5.64
CA LYS A 182 -6.29 19.65 5.87
C LYS A 182 -6.17 21.07 6.47
N LYS A 183 -6.90 22.05 5.92
CA LYS A 183 -6.91 23.42 6.46
C LYS A 183 -7.47 23.49 7.88
N GLU A 184 -8.53 22.74 8.16
CA GLU A 184 -9.15 22.65 9.49
C GLU A 184 -8.22 21.95 10.49
N GLY A 185 -7.55 20.88 10.08
CA GLY A 185 -6.52 20.20 10.87
C GLY A 185 -5.37 21.12 11.26
N ASP A 186 -4.83 21.87 10.29
CA ASP A 186 -3.78 22.86 10.54
C ASP A 186 -4.25 23.98 11.49
N LYS A 187 -5.52 24.42 11.38
CA LYS A 187 -6.11 25.42 12.27
C LYS A 187 -6.27 24.89 13.70
N MET A 188 -6.83 23.68 13.85
CA MET A 188 -7.01 22.99 15.12
C MET A 188 -5.67 22.78 15.83
N GLN A 189 -4.63 22.39 15.09
CA GLN A 189 -3.29 22.20 15.65
C GLN A 189 -2.70 23.52 16.15
N ARG A 190 -2.85 24.62 15.40
CA ARG A 190 -2.43 25.96 15.85
C ARG A 190 -3.16 26.42 17.11
N GLU A 191 -4.46 26.15 17.21
CA GLU A 191 -5.25 26.49 18.39
C GLU A 191 -4.82 25.65 19.61
N LYS A 192 -4.61 24.35 19.42
CA LYS A 192 -4.08 23.44 20.45
C LYS A 192 -2.73 23.93 20.98
N ASP A 193 -1.80 24.29 20.09
CA ASP A 193 -0.49 24.80 20.48
C ASP A 193 -0.56 26.14 21.23
N LYS A 194 -1.49 27.02 20.84
CA LYS A 194 -1.75 28.28 21.58
C LYS A 194 -2.27 28.01 22.98
N LEU A 195 -3.21 27.07 23.12
CA LEU A 195 -3.82 26.72 24.40
C LEU A 195 -2.79 26.08 25.35
N VAL A 196 -1.95 25.17 24.84
CA VAL A 196 -0.85 24.58 25.62
C VAL A 196 0.16 25.64 26.08
N LYS A 197 0.48 26.62 25.25
CA LYS A 197 1.35 27.74 25.64
C LYS A 197 0.72 28.61 26.73
N GLN A 198 -0.59 28.87 26.66
CA GLN A 198 -1.32 29.61 27.70
C GLN A 198 -1.39 28.81 29.02
N ASP A 199 -1.72 27.52 28.97
CA ASP A 199 -1.78 26.65 30.15
C ASP A 199 -0.41 26.55 30.85
N ARG A 200 0.69 26.46 30.10
CA ARG A 200 2.05 26.53 30.66
C ARG A 200 2.31 27.85 31.38
N LYS A 201 1.97 28.98 30.75
CA LYS A 201 2.11 30.32 31.37
C LYS A 201 1.26 30.47 32.62
N GLU A 202 0.03 29.95 32.63
CA GLU A 202 -0.84 29.99 33.81
C GLU A 202 -0.36 29.07 34.93
N LYS A 203 0.09 27.85 34.61
CA LYS A 203 0.69 26.94 35.59
C LYS A 203 1.92 27.56 36.24
N GLU A 204 2.77 28.23 35.46
CA GLU A 204 3.93 28.95 35.96
C GLU A 204 3.54 30.12 36.87
N LYS A 205 2.57 30.96 36.46
CA LYS A 205 2.02 32.05 37.30
C LYS A 205 1.39 31.53 38.60
N LYS A 206 0.65 30.41 38.56
CA LYS A 206 0.09 29.76 39.75
C LYS A 206 1.18 29.20 40.67
N ARG A 207 2.30 28.74 40.10
CA ARG A 207 3.46 28.25 40.87
C ARG A 207 4.17 29.37 41.62
N THR A 208 4.37 30.52 40.99
CA THR A 208 5.05 31.67 41.61
C THR A 208 4.18 32.37 42.65
N GLN A 209 2.87 32.53 42.40
CA GLN A 209 1.94 33.17 43.35
C GLN A 209 1.70 32.33 44.62
N LYS A 210 1.76 31.00 44.53
CA LYS A 210 1.72 30.12 45.72
C LYS A 210 3.00 30.22 46.57
N GLY A 211 4.12 30.65 45.99
CA GLY A 211 5.39 30.85 46.70
C GLY A 211 5.39 32.08 47.61
N GLU A 212 4.74 33.17 47.17
CA GLU A 212 4.63 34.40 47.98
C GLU A 212 3.59 34.29 49.10
N ARG A 213 2.49 33.56 48.90
CA ARG A 213 1.49 33.33 49.97
C ARG A 213 1.96 32.41 51.10
N LYS A 214 3.09 31.72 50.92
CA LYS A 214 3.67 30.78 51.90
C LYS A 214 4.88 31.38 52.65
N ARG A 215 5.31 32.59 52.31
CA ARG A 215 6.32 33.36 53.06
C ARG A 215 5.65 34.35 53.99
#